data_AF-A0A3D5I384-F1
#
_entry.id   AF-A0A3D5I384-F1
#
_cell.length_a   1.000
_cell.length_b   1.000
_cell.length_c   1.000
_cell.angle_alpha   90.00
_cell.angle_beta   90.00
_cell.angle_gamma   90.00
#
_symmetry.space_group_name_H-M   'P 1'
#
loop_
_entity.id
_entity.type
_entity.pdbx_description
1 polymer ?
#
loop_
_entity_poly.entity_id
_entity_poly.type
_entity_poly.pdbx_seq_one_letter_code
_entity_poly.pdbx_strand_id
1 'polypeptide(L)' 'MKFFCCYDGEGTLLARCQTMADVEVLRRLGRPVIKVVEMEPEEAVVCRMTDAPVSPRAFNEEY' A
#
# COMPACT_ATOMS: atom_id res chain seq x y z
N MET A 1 9.25 10.27 -1.01
CA MET A 1 8.72 9.07 -1.71
C MET A 1 7.28 9.38 -2.09
N LYS A 2 6.87 8.99 -3.30
CA LYS A 2 5.48 9.12 -3.76
C LYS A 2 4.79 7.78 -3.57
N PHE A 3 3.53 7.78 -3.17
CA PHE A 3 2.73 6.55 -3.04
C PHE A 3 1.53 6.64 -3.97
N PHE A 4 1.00 5.48 -4.35
CA PHE A 4 -0.08 5.38 -5.32
C PHE A 4 -1.20 4.51 -4.78
N CYS A 5 -2.42 5.03 -4.73
CA CYS A 5 -3.61 4.25 -4.47
C CYS A 5 -4.11 3.63 -5.77
N CYS A 6 -4.26 2.30 -5.78
CA CYS A 6 -4.79 1.53 -6.90
C CYS A 6 -6.23 1.13 -6.61
N TYR A 7 -7.14 1.43 -7.53
CA TYR A 7 -8.57 1.12 -7.41
C TYR A 7 -9.05 0.24 -8.55
N ASP A 8 -10.09 -0.55 -8.28
CA ASP A 8 -10.83 -1.27 -9.31
C ASP A 8 -11.90 -0.40 -10.01
N GLY A 9 -12.68 -1.03 -10.87
CA GLY A 9 -13.77 -0.38 -11.61
C GLY A 9 -14.97 0.03 -10.76
N GLU A 10 -15.11 -0.52 -9.55
CA GLU A 10 -16.15 -0.14 -8.59
C GLU A 10 -15.70 0.99 -7.65
N GLY A 11 -14.42 1.38 -7.73
CA GLY A 11 -13.82 2.39 -6.86
C GLY A 11 -13.30 1.83 -5.53
N THR A 12 -13.20 0.51 -5.40
CA THR A 12 -12.65 -0.14 -4.21
C THR A 12 -11.13 -0.07 -4.23
N LEU A 13 -10.52 0.27 -3.09
CA LEU A 13 -9.07 0.32 -2.93
C LEU A 13 -8.50 -1.10 -2.95
N LEU A 14 -7.71 -1.42 -3.97
CA LEU A 14 -7.04 -2.71 -4.12
C LEU A 14 -5.71 -2.77 -3.37
N ALA A 15 -4.91 -1.71 -3.47
CA ALA A 15 -3.57 -1.66 -2.88
C ALA A 15 -3.03 -0.23 -2.83
N ARG A 16 -2.01 -0.02 -1.99
CA ARG A 16 -1.14 1.17 -2.01
C ARG A 16 0.26 0.74 -2.45
N CYS A 17 0.79 1.39 -3.48
CA CYS A 17 2.08 1.08 -4.09
C CYS A 17 3.08 2.19 -3.84
N GLN A 18 4.37 1.86 -3.75
CA GLN A 18 5.43 2.86 -3.61
C GLN A 18 5.97 3.32 -4.97
N THR A 19 5.86 2.46 -5.97
CA THR A 19 6.34 2.74 -7.32
C THR A 19 5.32 2.33 -8.37
N MET A 20 5.45 2.87 -9.58
CA MET A 20 4.65 2.43 -10.72
C MET A 20 4.96 0.99 -11.15
N ALA A 21 6.18 0.49 -10.86
CA ALA A 21 6.52 -0.90 -11.13
C ALA A 21 5.66 -1.86 -10.29
N ASP A 22 5.39 -1.52 -9.02
CA ASP A 22 4.50 -2.30 -8.17
C ASP A 22 3.06 -2.34 -8.73
N VAL A 23 2.60 -1.21 -9.30
CA VAL A 23 1.29 -1.13 -9.97
C VAL A 23 1.23 -2.08 -11.17
N GLU A 24 2.30 -2.15 -11.97
CA GLU A 24 2.38 -3.08 -13.09
C GLU A 24 2.40 -4.55 -12.64
N VAL A 25 3.07 -4.86 -11.53
CA VAL A 25 3.02 -6.19 -10.92
C VAL A 25 1.60 -6.55 -10.53
N LEU A 26 0.86 -5.65 -9.86
CA LEU A 26 -0.55 -5.87 -9.53
C LEU A 26 -1.41 -6.19 -10.76
N ARG A 27 -1.22 -5.45 -11.86
CA ARG A 27 -1.92 -5.70 -13.12
C ARG A 27 -1.59 -7.08 -13.69
N ARG A 28 -0.32 -7.49 -13.66
CA ARG A 28 0.13 -8.81 -14.13
C ARG A 28 -0.39 -9.96 -13.29
N LEU A 29 -0.66 -9.74 -12.01
CA LEU A 29 -1.29 -10.71 -11.11
C LEU A 29 -2.80 -10.87 -11.35
N GLY A 30 -3.36 -10.20 -12.36
CA GLY A 30 -4.78 -10.29 -12.71
C GLY A 30 -5.70 -9.41 -11.85
N ARG A 31 -5.14 -8.43 -11.11
CA ARG A 31 -5.96 -7.43 -10.43
C ARG A 31 -6.41 -6.36 -11.42
N PRO A 32 -7.71 -6.06 -11.55
CA PRO A 32 -8.21 -5.06 -12.49
C PRO A 32 -7.96 -3.65 -11.97
N VAL A 33 -6.71 -3.18 -11.98
CA VAL A 33 -6.37 -1.80 -11.57
C VAL A 33 -6.83 -0.84 -12.66
N ILE A 34 -7.97 -0.19 -12.45
CA ILE A 34 -8.60 0.74 -13.40
C ILE A 34 -8.15 2.19 -13.15
N LYS A 35 -7.98 2.57 -11.88
CA LYS A 35 -7.58 3.94 -11.51
C LYS A 35 -6.38 3.91 -10.58
N VAL A 36 -5.42 4.78 -10.86
CA VAL A 36 -4.22 4.98 -10.04
C VAL A 36 -4.18 6.46 -9.67
N VAL A 37 -4.08 6.75 -8.37
CA VAL A 37 -4.04 8.12 -7.85
C VAL A 37 -2.76 8.28 -7.05
N GLU A 38 -1.96 9.29 -7.38
CA GLU A 38 -0.82 9.68 -6.54
C GLU A 38 -1.36 10.23 -5.22
N MET A 39 -0.84 9.71 -4.10
CA MET A 39 -1.20 10.17 -2.76
C MET A 39 -0.53 11.50 -2.47
N GLU A 40 -1.26 12.40 -1.83
CA GLU A 40 -0.64 13.61 -1.28
C GLU A 40 0.35 13.25 -0.17
N PRO A 41 1.40 14.07 0.07
CA PRO A 41 2.42 13.78 1.09
C PRO A 41 1.84 13.53 2.49
N GLU A 42 0.70 14.15 2.78
CA GLU A 42 -0.04 14.07 4.05
C GLU A 42 -0.79 12.73 4.18
N GLU A 43 -1.22 12.14 3.06
CA GLU A 43 -1.91 10.84 3.02
C GLU A 43 -0.92 9.68 2.95
N ALA A 44 0.27 9.93 2.41
CA ALA A 44 1.39 9.01 2.27
C ALA A 44 2.03 8.56 3.61
N VAL A 45 1.41 8.89 4.74
CA VAL A 45 1.83 8.43 6.08
C VAL A 45 1.57 6.92 6.19
N VAL A 46 2.51 6.15 5.67
CA VAL A 46 2.72 4.76 6.11
C VAL A 46 3.17 4.86 7.56
N CYS A 47 2.63 3.98 8.42
CA CYS A 47 2.91 3.90 9.85
C CYS A 47 4.35 4.38 10.14
N ARG A 48 4.52 5.61 10.67
CA ARG A 48 5.76 5.96 11.35
C ARG A 48 5.89 4.87 12.40
N MET A 49 7.02 4.15 12.45
CA MET A 49 7.31 3.31 13.60
C MET A 49 6.97 4.16 14.82
N THR A 50 5.90 3.78 15.51
CA THR A 50 5.56 4.44 16.73
C THR A 50 6.74 4.14 17.63
N ASP A 51 7.41 5.16 18.17
CA ASP A 51 8.39 5.00 19.26
C ASP A 51 7.76 4.38 20.53
N ALA A 52 6.53 3.88 20.43
CA ALA A 52 5.94 2.99 21.41
C ALA A 52 6.78 1.70 21.42
N PRO A 53 7.31 1.29 22.59
CA PRO A 53 8.05 0.04 22.67
C PRO A 53 7.16 -1.08 22.16
N VAL A 54 7.58 -1.71 21.07
CA VAL A 54 6.96 -2.93 20.57
C VAL A 54 7.08 -3.92 21.71
N SER A 55 5.96 -4.27 22.35
CA SER A 55 6.00 -5.35 23.33
C SER A 55 6.44 -6.60 22.57
N PRO A 56 7.49 -7.33 23.00
CA PRO A 56 8.04 -8.48 22.26
C PRO A 56 7.05 -9.63 21.99
N ARG A 57 5.81 -9.54 22.50
CA ARG A 57 4.75 -10.54 22.34
C ARG A 57 3.79 -10.26 21.17
N ALA A 58 3.97 -9.15 20.45
CA ALA A 58 3.10 -8.79 19.32
C ALA A 58 3.66 -9.23 17.96
N PHE A 59 4.87 -9.79 17.92
CA PHE A 59 5.45 -10.36 16.69
C PHE A 59 5.21 -11.87 16.70
N ASN A 60 4.15 -12.31 16.04
CA ASN A 60 3.93 -13.72 15.77
C ASN A 60 4.65 -14.06 14.46
N GLU A 61 5.96 -14.29 14.56
CA GLU A 61 6.78 -14.90 13.51
C GLU A 61 6.50 -16.41 13.52
N GLU A 62 5.54 -16.83 12.70
CA GLU A 62 5.40 -18.23 12.31
C GLU A 62 5.59 -18.28 10.79
N TYR A 63 6.83 -18.58 10.38
CA TYR A 63 7.26 -18.90 9.02
C TYR A 63 7.92 -20.28 9.05
#